data_AF-A0A0A1FFV0-F1
#
_entry.id   AF-A0A0A1FFV0-F1
#
_cell.length_a   1.000
_cell.length_b   1.000
_cell.length_c   1.000
_cell.angle_alpha   90.00
_cell.angle_beta   90.00
_cell.angle_gamma   90.00
#
_symmetry.space_group_name_H-M   'P 1'
#
loop_
_entity.id
_entity.type
_entity.pdbx_description
1 polymer ?
#
loop_
_entity_poly.entity_id
_entity_poly.type
_entity_poly.pdbx_seq_one_letter_code
_entity_poly.pdbx_strand_id
1 'polypeptide(L)'
;MPIGPTTPHSPTITPTFTTHSTAASLPAGPAAAAQLPNNTPGHATRPNAGRASFQQNLRAGSGWVDTFRSSKENIEAFKKELNKSERPLVHFPHSARGDMNAYKYTAFLDQKDRPLTVFEYSDNPPPGSEQEAFNRNIDVIKQHISSLNGKLEEGRDYIFGLQKDINNYKKNPEGEQRVKKHYQEYDNIMSNPEVREKVHAMFKSEIAKDPVKTYLANKSLSADVSEKNRKPESKLIVININKRAPQKKWDPREYRHTTPDDAHMQSLIDGIYDAQDAIEGTDKLDISIVGSKFNELEQQNWEKYGEGKGVKVHFFNDMQKEGLDRNQQRAALFALTDRYKSTTYLGHQSGVNEDAQILSRTNVHSLSEYLSLGQIGISRVEARPQLDAVRTSGVDMATGANSKGNFYSLRNSEFLTTEGILAAVQIKLDDKSNAHRPLNELLRDLPNKYTTDTGKELSEMTDADATDKLFEMILENAGKMKDGIISADISEEAKTNYKSAIGVIVRRMEPGEPGLSPEAKQYFTNTMKQELARHDSKDPVTRHYDKLRSHNHEMRPYKLGKNQIEHRKVNNDNYLEMLDKEWPIPRDELDDNA
;
A
#
# COMPACT_ATOMS: atom_id res chain seq x y z
N MET A 1 74.08 -2.50 6.88
CA MET A 1 73.74 -1.96 8.22
C MET A 1 72.24 -2.11 8.42
N PRO A 2 71.80 -2.65 9.57
CA PRO A 2 70.41 -2.96 9.90
C PRO A 2 69.69 -1.73 10.45
N ILE A 3 68.35 -1.70 10.58
CA ILE A 3 67.60 -2.04 11.81
C ILE A 3 66.15 -2.36 11.39
N GLY A 4 65.64 -3.53 11.78
CA GLY A 4 64.22 -3.77 12.03
C GLY A 4 63.96 -3.80 13.55
N PRO A 5 62.89 -4.44 14.02
CA PRO A 5 61.48 -4.09 13.88
C PRO A 5 60.81 -3.91 15.27
N THR A 6 59.63 -3.28 15.35
CA THR A 6 58.75 -3.43 16.53
C THR A 6 57.26 -3.33 16.15
N THR A 7 56.57 -4.45 16.29
CA THR A 7 55.13 -4.58 16.52
C THR A 7 54.75 -4.15 17.94
N PRO A 8 53.49 -3.75 18.19
CA PRO A 8 52.85 -4.00 19.48
C PRO A 8 51.64 -4.94 19.35
N HIS A 9 51.60 -5.90 20.28
CA HIS A 9 50.50 -6.79 20.58
C HIS A 9 49.37 -6.08 21.35
N SER A 10 48.11 -6.45 20.99
CA SER A 10 46.97 -6.77 21.88
C SER A 10 46.34 -5.67 22.79
N PRO A 11 45.02 -5.72 23.11
CA PRO A 11 44.27 -6.95 23.37
C PRO A 11 42.85 -7.08 22.81
N THR A 12 42.53 -8.34 22.52
CA THR A 12 41.21 -8.94 22.47
C THR A 12 40.46 -8.71 23.78
N ILE A 13 39.32 -8.03 23.73
CA ILE A 13 38.38 -7.93 24.85
C ILE A 13 37.25 -8.93 24.59
N THR A 14 37.24 -10.00 25.37
CA THR A 14 36.13 -10.93 25.53
C THR A 14 35.12 -10.32 26.50
N PRO A 15 33.84 -10.14 26.15
CA PRO A 15 32.83 -9.79 27.15
C PRO A 15 32.29 -11.07 27.79
N THR A 16 32.80 -11.38 28.98
CA THR A 16 32.15 -12.27 29.94
C THR A 16 31.07 -11.46 30.65
N PHE A 17 29.79 -11.76 30.47
CA PHE A 17 28.74 -11.28 31.37
C PHE A 17 28.00 -12.45 31.99
N THR A 18 28.37 -12.67 33.25
CA THR A 18 27.71 -13.49 34.25
C THR A 18 26.29 -13.01 34.54
N THR A 19 25.40 -14.00 34.57
CA THR A 19 24.03 -13.93 35.09
C THR A 19 24.02 -13.58 36.58
N HIS A 20 23.35 -12.50 36.96
CA HIS A 20 22.81 -12.35 38.31
C HIS A 20 21.35 -11.89 38.27
N SER A 21 20.51 -12.84 38.63
CA SER A 21 19.14 -12.65 39.10
C SER A 21 19.15 -11.91 40.44
N THR A 22 18.40 -10.82 40.54
CA THR A 22 17.78 -10.40 41.81
C THR A 22 16.42 -9.79 41.53
N ALA A 23 15.39 -10.53 41.98
CA ALA A 23 14.06 -10.02 42.21
C ALA A 23 14.09 -8.95 43.32
N ALA A 24 13.43 -7.82 43.09
CA ALA A 24 13.01 -6.91 44.15
C ALA A 24 11.70 -6.22 43.73
N SER A 25 10.62 -6.78 44.24
CA SER A 25 9.31 -6.19 44.43
C SER A 25 9.35 -4.87 45.22
N LEU A 26 8.38 -3.98 44.97
CA LEU A 26 7.59 -3.12 45.91
C LEU A 26 7.15 -1.81 45.19
N PRO A 27 6.15 -1.05 45.68
CA PRO A 27 4.74 -1.41 45.80
C PRO A 27 3.80 -0.33 45.20
N ALA A 28 2.51 -0.67 45.11
CA ALA A 28 1.42 0.26 44.80
C ALA A 28 1.11 1.18 46.00
N GLY A 29 0.77 2.45 45.73
CA GLY A 29 0.08 3.29 46.71
C GLY A 29 0.00 4.78 46.33
N PRO A 30 -1.13 5.48 46.55
CA PRO A 30 -1.54 6.68 45.80
C PRO A 30 -1.41 7.99 46.59
N ALA A 31 -1.48 9.14 45.89
CA ALA A 31 -2.30 10.32 46.24
C ALA A 31 -1.79 11.61 45.57
N ALA A 32 -2.76 12.43 45.13
CA ALA A 32 -2.96 13.83 45.53
C ALA A 32 -3.24 14.76 44.35
N ALA A 33 -4.50 15.22 44.34
CA ALA A 33 -5.01 16.31 43.55
C ALA A 33 -4.45 17.66 44.03
N ALA A 34 -4.19 18.56 43.09
CA ALA A 34 -4.07 20.00 43.36
C ALA A 34 -4.81 20.79 42.27
N GLN A 35 -5.70 21.67 42.73
CA GLN A 35 -6.56 22.55 41.94
C GLN A 35 -5.84 23.86 41.55
N LEU A 36 -5.98 24.24 40.27
CA LEU A 36 -6.28 25.56 39.65
C LEU A 36 -5.55 26.86 40.12
N PRO A 37 -5.32 27.83 39.19
CA PRO A 37 -6.37 28.81 38.89
C PRO A 37 -6.62 29.09 37.39
N ASN A 38 -7.87 29.46 37.15
CA ASN A 38 -8.46 30.04 35.94
C ASN A 38 -7.67 31.22 35.37
N ASN A 39 -7.58 31.29 34.04
CA ASN A 39 -7.63 32.54 33.29
C ASN A 39 -8.18 32.27 31.87
N THR A 40 -9.38 32.79 31.60
CA THR A 40 -10.00 32.92 30.26
C THR A 40 -9.98 34.41 29.91
N PRO A 41 -9.63 34.80 28.68
CA PRO A 41 -10.63 35.08 27.61
C PRO A 41 -10.11 34.56 26.25
N GLY A 42 -10.86 34.07 25.26
CA GLY A 42 -12.19 34.36 24.74
C GLY A 42 -12.16 33.99 23.23
N HIS A 43 -13.20 33.31 22.74
CA HIS A 43 -13.58 33.08 21.33
C HIS A 43 -12.63 32.37 20.34
N ALA A 44 -12.96 31.11 20.02
CA ALA A 44 -13.51 30.72 18.70
C ALA A 44 -13.76 29.19 18.68
N THR A 45 -15.00 28.76 18.88
CA THR A 45 -15.43 27.38 18.70
C THR A 45 -15.32 26.98 17.23
N ARG A 46 -14.23 26.26 16.88
CA ARG A 46 -14.10 25.54 15.61
C ARG A 46 -14.60 24.10 15.79
N PRO A 47 -15.41 23.54 14.87
CA PRO A 47 -16.02 22.23 15.06
C PRO A 47 -14.99 21.12 14.89
N ASN A 48 -14.71 20.42 15.99
CA ASN A 48 -13.85 19.24 16.06
C ASN A 48 -14.63 17.98 15.56
N ALA A 49 -15.13 18.03 14.32
CA ALA A 49 -16.15 17.12 13.80
C ALA A 49 -15.63 15.87 13.04
N GLY A 50 -14.32 15.64 13.00
CA GLY A 50 -13.74 14.53 12.20
C GLY A 50 -13.63 13.18 12.92
N ARG A 51 -13.64 13.15 14.25
CA ARG A 51 -13.45 11.91 15.04
C ARG A 51 -14.43 11.73 16.20
N ALA A 52 -15.01 12.81 16.74
CA ALA A 52 -16.03 12.71 17.78
C ALA A 52 -17.41 12.26 17.23
N SER A 53 -17.71 12.61 15.97
CA SER A 53 -18.90 12.11 15.25
C SER A 53 -18.84 10.61 14.95
N PHE A 54 -17.64 10.03 14.90
CA PHE A 54 -17.39 8.62 14.58
C PHE A 54 -17.86 7.65 15.68
N GLN A 55 -17.80 8.04 16.97
CA GLN A 55 -18.29 7.19 18.06
C GLN A 55 -19.74 7.45 18.45
N GLN A 56 -20.30 8.62 18.16
CA GLN A 56 -21.70 8.93 18.47
C GLN A 56 -22.68 8.31 17.46
N ASN A 57 -22.32 8.21 16.19
CA ASN A 57 -23.18 7.58 15.16
C ASN A 57 -23.23 6.04 15.26
N LEU A 58 -22.35 5.42 16.06
CA LEU A 58 -22.35 3.97 16.30
C LEU A 58 -23.44 3.52 17.32
N ARG A 59 -24.20 4.44 17.94
CA ARG A 59 -25.17 4.11 19.00
C ARG A 59 -26.64 4.45 18.71
N ALA A 60 -26.97 5.00 17.53
CA ALA A 60 -28.37 5.30 17.18
C ALA A 60 -28.91 4.27 16.18
N GLY A 61 -29.70 3.31 16.66
CA GLY A 61 -30.28 2.19 15.90
C GLY A 61 -31.40 2.54 14.90
N SER A 62 -31.40 3.73 14.30
CA SER A 62 -32.32 4.08 13.21
C SER A 62 -31.75 5.23 12.39
N GLY A 63 -31.26 4.94 11.17
CA GLY A 63 -30.83 6.00 10.24
C GLY A 63 -29.77 5.66 9.18
N TRP A 64 -29.49 4.40 8.87
CA TRP A 64 -28.49 4.06 7.84
C TRP A 64 -28.97 4.27 6.39
N VAL A 65 -30.28 4.36 6.15
CA VAL A 65 -30.89 4.32 4.80
C VAL A 65 -30.80 5.65 4.04
N ASP A 66 -30.81 6.78 4.76
CA ASP A 66 -30.95 8.12 4.14
C ASP A 66 -29.61 8.87 3.94
N THR A 67 -28.47 8.31 4.35
CA THR A 67 -27.19 9.05 4.35
C THR A 67 -26.40 8.95 3.03
N PHE A 68 -26.63 7.92 2.23
CA PHE A 68 -25.82 7.68 1.02
C PHE A 68 -26.54 7.96 -0.29
N ARG A 69 -27.86 7.82 -0.32
CA ARG A 69 -28.65 7.92 -1.55
C ARG A 69 -28.59 9.33 -2.12
N SER A 70 -28.44 9.42 -3.45
CA SER A 70 -28.66 10.68 -4.16
C SER A 70 -30.10 11.19 -4.00
N SER A 71 -30.27 12.51 -3.99
CA SER A 71 -31.60 13.13 -3.91
C SER A 71 -32.46 12.73 -5.12
N LYS A 72 -33.80 12.80 -4.96
CA LYS A 72 -34.71 12.55 -6.10
C LYS A 72 -34.42 13.48 -7.27
N GLU A 73 -34.11 14.74 -6.98
CA GLU A 73 -33.76 15.75 -7.99
C GLU A 73 -32.49 15.37 -8.76
N ASN A 74 -31.43 14.94 -8.06
CA ASN A 74 -30.19 14.49 -8.69
C ASN A 74 -30.40 13.23 -9.52
N ILE A 75 -31.22 12.29 -9.05
CA ILE A 75 -31.56 11.08 -9.80
C ILE A 75 -32.30 11.43 -11.10
N GLU A 76 -33.26 12.35 -11.05
CA GLU A 76 -33.99 12.79 -12.25
C GLU A 76 -33.10 13.60 -13.21
N ALA A 77 -32.19 14.43 -12.68
CA ALA A 77 -31.17 15.10 -13.49
C ALA A 77 -30.27 14.08 -14.19
N PHE A 78 -29.81 13.05 -13.48
CA PHE A 78 -28.96 12.00 -14.03
C PHE A 78 -29.66 11.21 -15.13
N LYS A 79 -30.94 10.88 -14.95
CA LYS A 79 -31.74 10.24 -16.01
C LYS A 79 -31.86 11.13 -17.25
N LYS A 80 -32.01 12.45 -17.08
CA LYS A 80 -32.05 13.38 -18.22
C LYS A 80 -30.72 13.40 -18.95
N GLU A 81 -29.60 13.50 -18.24
CA GLU A 81 -28.26 13.43 -18.84
C GLU A 81 -28.00 12.10 -19.53
N LEU A 82 -28.39 11.00 -18.89
CA LEU A 82 -28.34 9.67 -19.47
C LEU A 82 -29.08 9.68 -20.80
N ASN A 83 -30.34 10.09 -20.83
CA ASN A 83 -31.17 10.07 -22.04
C ASN A 83 -30.73 11.03 -23.15
N LYS A 84 -30.04 12.12 -22.83
CA LYS A 84 -29.66 13.16 -23.80
C LYS A 84 -28.23 13.04 -24.32
N SER A 85 -27.37 12.31 -23.62
CA SER A 85 -25.95 12.23 -23.96
C SER A 85 -25.55 10.84 -24.44
N GLU A 86 -24.53 10.80 -25.30
CA GLU A 86 -23.84 9.57 -25.73
C GLU A 86 -22.75 9.13 -24.74
N ARG A 87 -22.69 9.76 -23.56
CA ARG A 87 -21.69 9.46 -22.53
C ARG A 87 -21.83 8.00 -22.07
N PRO A 88 -20.70 7.28 -21.89
CA PRO A 88 -20.74 5.89 -21.44
C PRO A 88 -21.25 5.78 -20.01
N LEU A 89 -22.01 4.73 -19.72
CA LEU A 89 -22.46 4.42 -18.37
C LEU A 89 -21.42 3.55 -17.66
N VAL A 90 -20.98 4.01 -16.49
CA VAL A 90 -20.06 3.28 -15.62
C VAL A 90 -20.78 2.88 -14.35
N HIS A 91 -20.65 1.60 -14.00
CA HIS A 91 -21.07 1.06 -12.71
C HIS A 91 -19.84 0.86 -11.85
N PHE A 92 -19.82 1.52 -10.69
CA PHE A 92 -18.80 1.40 -9.68
C PHE A 92 -19.34 0.55 -8.52
N PRO A 93 -19.00 -0.75 -8.45
CA PRO A 93 -19.63 -1.68 -7.51
C PRO A 93 -19.18 -1.43 -6.08
N HIS A 94 -19.98 -1.86 -5.11
CA HIS A 94 -19.67 -1.71 -3.68
C HIS A 94 -18.35 -2.41 -3.27
N SER A 95 -17.95 -3.44 -4.01
CA SER A 95 -16.70 -4.19 -3.79
C SER A 95 -15.45 -3.47 -4.29
N ALA A 96 -15.60 -2.42 -5.12
CA ALA A 96 -14.50 -1.53 -5.46
C ALA A 96 -14.20 -0.68 -4.22
N ARG A 97 -13.10 -1.01 -3.52
CA ARG A 97 -12.76 -0.63 -2.13
C ARG A 97 -12.51 0.87 -1.88
N GLY A 98 -13.42 1.77 -2.28
CA GLY A 98 -13.15 3.20 -2.35
C GLY A 98 -12.03 3.55 -3.34
N ASP A 99 -11.63 2.59 -4.17
CA ASP A 99 -10.49 2.65 -5.07
C ASP A 99 -10.75 3.64 -6.22
N MET A 100 -10.63 4.92 -5.92
CA MET A 100 -10.68 6.00 -6.90
C MET A 100 -9.28 6.39 -7.37
N ASN A 101 -8.38 5.40 -7.58
CA ASN A 101 -6.97 5.63 -7.99
C ASN A 101 -6.88 6.71 -9.07
N ALA A 102 -7.22 6.33 -10.31
CA ALA A 102 -7.20 7.19 -11.48
C ALA A 102 -8.57 7.74 -11.81
N TYR A 103 -9.61 6.96 -11.51
CA TYR A 103 -10.97 7.20 -11.97
C TYR A 103 -11.46 8.63 -11.70
N LYS A 104 -11.11 9.20 -10.54
CA LYS A 104 -11.46 10.57 -10.17
C LYS A 104 -10.95 11.62 -11.17
N TYR A 105 -9.84 11.37 -11.86
CA TYR A 105 -9.26 12.28 -12.86
C TYR A 105 -10.02 12.31 -14.19
N THR A 106 -11.03 11.44 -14.37
CA THR A 106 -12.02 11.62 -15.45
C THR A 106 -12.70 12.99 -15.38
N ALA A 107 -12.74 13.63 -14.20
CA ALA A 107 -13.20 15.00 -14.02
C ALA A 107 -12.48 16.06 -14.87
N PHE A 108 -11.30 15.75 -15.43
CA PHE A 108 -10.52 16.64 -16.28
C PHE A 108 -10.75 16.42 -17.78
N LEU A 109 -11.50 15.38 -18.15
CA LEU A 109 -12.06 15.26 -19.50
C LEU A 109 -13.05 16.40 -19.76
N ASP A 110 -13.29 16.66 -21.03
CA ASP A 110 -14.39 17.52 -21.43
C ASP A 110 -15.72 16.88 -21.03
N GLN A 111 -16.71 17.71 -20.68
CA GLN A 111 -17.98 17.22 -20.11
C GLN A 111 -18.68 16.17 -21.00
N LYS A 112 -18.58 16.32 -22.32
CA LYS A 112 -19.14 15.37 -23.30
C LYS A 112 -18.46 14.00 -23.30
N ASP A 113 -17.22 13.91 -22.84
CA ASP A 113 -16.39 12.69 -22.86
C ASP A 113 -16.32 12.02 -21.48
N ARG A 114 -16.79 12.69 -20.43
CA ARG A 114 -16.85 12.13 -19.07
C ARG A 114 -17.85 10.97 -19.00
N PRO A 115 -17.55 9.89 -18.26
CA PRO A 115 -18.55 8.88 -17.98
C PRO A 115 -19.72 9.44 -17.14
N LEU A 116 -20.88 8.80 -17.28
CA LEU A 116 -21.98 8.89 -16.33
C LEU A 116 -21.85 7.75 -15.33
N THR A 117 -21.76 8.06 -14.04
CA THR A 117 -21.30 7.09 -13.03
C THR A 117 -22.38 6.76 -12.01
N VAL A 118 -22.56 5.48 -11.72
CA VAL A 118 -23.38 5.05 -10.59
C VAL A 118 -22.48 4.37 -9.56
N PHE A 119 -22.34 5.02 -8.40
CA PHE A 119 -21.67 4.45 -7.23
C PHE A 119 -22.68 3.60 -6.46
N GLU A 120 -22.44 2.29 -6.45
CA GLU A 120 -23.33 1.35 -5.80
C GLU A 120 -23.15 1.35 -4.28
N TYR A 121 -24.26 1.34 -3.56
CA TYR A 121 -24.28 1.04 -2.13
C TYR A 121 -25.30 -0.08 -1.82
N SER A 122 -25.17 -0.71 -0.66
CA SER A 122 -26.12 -1.71 -0.17
C SER A 122 -27.16 -1.07 0.75
N ASP A 123 -28.44 -1.36 0.53
CA ASP A 123 -29.53 -0.90 1.41
C ASP A 123 -29.64 -1.83 2.63
N ASN A 124 -29.67 -1.26 3.84
CA ASN A 124 -29.80 -2.01 5.10
C ASN A 124 -28.96 -3.29 5.21
N PRO A 125 -27.61 -3.21 5.07
CA PRO A 125 -26.79 -4.40 5.17
C PRO A 125 -26.87 -5.01 6.58
N PRO A 126 -26.85 -6.35 6.72
CA PRO A 126 -26.83 -6.98 8.04
C PRO A 126 -25.62 -6.51 8.87
N PRO A 127 -25.77 -6.26 10.19
CA PRO A 127 -24.64 -5.90 11.03
C PRO A 127 -23.53 -6.96 11.00
N GLY A 128 -22.28 -6.52 10.81
CA GLY A 128 -21.11 -7.37 10.65
C GLY A 128 -20.96 -8.01 9.27
N SER A 129 -21.83 -7.68 8.30
CA SER A 129 -21.74 -8.22 6.93
C SER A 129 -20.67 -7.52 6.09
N GLU A 130 -20.25 -8.19 5.01
CA GLU A 130 -19.35 -7.63 4.01
C GLU A 130 -19.97 -6.37 3.36
N GLN A 131 -21.28 -6.39 3.13
CA GLN A 131 -22.03 -5.26 2.58
C GLN A 131 -21.98 -4.03 3.49
N GLU A 132 -22.04 -4.22 4.81
CA GLU A 132 -21.89 -3.12 5.77
C GLU A 132 -20.46 -2.55 5.71
N ALA A 133 -19.45 -3.42 5.64
CA ALA A 133 -18.07 -3.00 5.49
C ALA A 133 -17.83 -2.24 4.18
N PHE A 134 -18.46 -2.64 3.08
CA PHE A 134 -18.36 -1.96 1.79
C PHE A 134 -18.97 -0.56 1.81
N ASN A 135 -20.12 -0.37 2.47
CA ASN A 135 -20.75 0.94 2.59
C ASN A 135 -19.87 1.97 3.31
N ARG A 136 -18.92 1.53 4.16
CA ARG A 136 -17.95 2.42 4.81
C ARG A 136 -17.05 3.15 3.81
N ASN A 137 -16.92 2.66 2.58
CA ASN A 137 -16.11 3.29 1.54
C ASN A 137 -16.82 4.45 0.83
N ILE A 138 -18.14 4.62 1.00
CA ILE A 138 -18.89 5.67 0.31
C ILE A 138 -18.42 7.07 0.72
N ASP A 139 -18.11 7.28 2.00
CA ASP A 139 -17.59 8.56 2.46
C ASP A 139 -16.21 8.87 1.89
N VAL A 140 -15.37 7.84 1.67
CA VAL A 140 -14.07 7.98 1.00
C VAL A 140 -14.26 8.41 -0.47
N ILE A 141 -15.21 7.79 -1.17
CA ILE A 141 -15.58 8.19 -2.54
C ILE A 141 -16.06 9.65 -2.58
N LYS A 142 -16.95 10.05 -1.65
CA LYS A 142 -17.42 11.43 -1.53
C LYS A 142 -16.26 12.40 -1.28
N GLN A 143 -15.31 12.05 -0.40
CA GLN A 143 -14.11 12.85 -0.17
C GLN A 143 -13.28 13.03 -1.45
N HIS A 144 -13.07 11.97 -2.23
CA HIS A 144 -12.35 12.05 -3.49
C HIS A 144 -13.04 12.96 -4.52
N ILE A 145 -14.36 12.86 -4.65
CA ILE A 145 -15.13 13.71 -5.56
C ILE A 145 -15.06 15.18 -5.13
N SER A 146 -15.35 15.46 -3.86
CA SER A 146 -15.34 16.82 -3.30
C SER A 146 -13.97 17.48 -3.41
N SER A 147 -12.90 16.70 -3.29
CA SER A 147 -11.53 17.20 -3.38
C SER A 147 -11.21 17.86 -4.74
N LEU A 148 -11.93 17.51 -5.80
CA LEU A 148 -11.72 18.07 -7.14
C LEU A 148 -12.40 19.42 -7.36
N ASN A 149 -12.76 20.15 -6.30
CA ASN A 149 -13.35 21.49 -6.34
C ASN A 149 -14.57 21.59 -7.28
N GLY A 150 -15.50 20.63 -7.18
CA GLY A 150 -16.75 20.64 -7.94
C GLY A 150 -16.64 20.30 -9.43
N LYS A 151 -15.49 19.78 -9.89
CA LYS A 151 -15.35 19.34 -11.30
C LYS A 151 -16.30 18.21 -11.69
N LEU A 152 -16.65 17.34 -10.74
CA LEU A 152 -17.74 16.37 -10.87
C LEU A 152 -18.94 16.86 -10.08
N GLU A 153 -20.12 16.75 -10.67
CA GLU A 153 -21.37 17.21 -10.10
C GLU A 153 -22.37 16.06 -9.98
N GLU A 154 -22.99 15.92 -8.82
CA GLU A 154 -24.02 14.91 -8.60
C GLU A 154 -25.24 15.21 -9.47
N GLY A 155 -25.86 14.17 -10.03
CA GLY A 155 -26.94 14.33 -10.99
C GLY A 155 -26.46 14.63 -12.42
N ARG A 156 -25.35 15.36 -12.61
CA ARG A 156 -24.78 15.57 -13.96
C ARG A 156 -23.79 14.50 -14.39
N ASP A 157 -22.90 14.11 -13.48
CA ASP A 157 -21.77 13.22 -13.76
C ASP A 157 -21.88 11.90 -13.01
N TYR A 158 -22.47 11.92 -11.81
CA TYR A 158 -22.61 10.73 -10.99
C TYR A 158 -23.85 10.74 -10.11
N ILE A 159 -24.23 9.56 -9.62
CA ILE A 159 -25.20 9.37 -8.53
C ILE A 159 -24.76 8.21 -7.62
N PHE A 160 -25.29 8.19 -6.41
CA PHE A 160 -25.26 7.03 -5.53
C PHE A 160 -26.58 6.28 -5.64
N GLY A 161 -26.53 4.99 -5.99
CA GLY A 161 -27.70 4.19 -6.31
C GLY A 161 -27.59 2.73 -5.88
N LEU A 162 -28.72 2.03 -5.91
CA LEU A 162 -28.80 0.60 -5.61
C LEU A 162 -28.58 -0.24 -6.87
N GLN A 163 -28.26 -1.52 -6.72
CA GLN A 163 -28.11 -2.46 -7.85
C GLN A 163 -29.36 -2.51 -8.76
N LYS A 164 -30.55 -2.31 -8.18
CA LYS A 164 -31.81 -2.20 -8.93
C LYS A 164 -31.86 -0.94 -9.82
N ASP A 165 -31.32 0.19 -9.33
CA ASP A 165 -31.27 1.44 -10.10
C ASP A 165 -30.32 1.27 -11.28
N ILE A 166 -29.16 0.64 -11.05
CA ILE A 166 -28.19 0.31 -12.10
C ILE A 166 -28.82 -0.55 -13.20
N ASN A 167 -29.64 -1.54 -12.84
CA ASN A 167 -30.32 -2.39 -13.82
C ASN A 167 -31.30 -1.60 -14.71
N ASN A 168 -31.94 -0.56 -14.15
CA ASN A 168 -32.87 0.29 -14.89
C ASN A 168 -32.15 1.23 -15.88
N TYR A 169 -30.90 1.63 -15.59
CA TYR A 169 -30.13 2.54 -16.44
C TYR A 169 -29.41 1.86 -17.62
N LYS A 170 -29.47 0.53 -17.72
CA LYS A 170 -28.78 -0.24 -18.76
C LYS A 170 -29.38 -0.10 -20.17
N LYS A 171 -30.59 0.43 -20.29
CA LYS A 171 -31.29 0.63 -21.56
C LYS A 171 -31.54 2.11 -21.80
N ASN A 172 -31.40 2.57 -23.04
CA ASN A 172 -31.90 3.88 -23.42
C ASN A 172 -33.44 3.86 -23.56
N PRO A 173 -34.11 5.02 -23.69
CA PRO A 173 -35.56 5.09 -23.88
C PRO A 173 -36.07 4.33 -25.11
N GLU A 174 -35.20 4.08 -26.09
CA GLU A 174 -35.47 3.38 -27.35
C GLU A 174 -35.27 1.84 -27.21
N GLY A 175 -34.87 1.36 -26.02
CA GLY A 175 -34.71 -0.06 -25.71
C GLY A 175 -33.34 -0.66 -26.07
N GLU A 176 -32.44 0.12 -26.67
CA GLU A 176 -31.07 -0.30 -27.00
C GLU A 176 -30.18 -0.37 -25.76
N GLN A 177 -29.21 -1.30 -25.79
CA GLN A 177 -28.22 -1.40 -24.72
C GLN A 177 -27.25 -0.23 -24.80
N ARG A 178 -27.08 0.49 -23.69
CA ARG A 178 -26.04 1.52 -23.60
C ARG A 178 -24.65 0.89 -23.58
N VAL A 179 -23.67 1.63 -24.11
CA VAL A 179 -22.26 1.31 -23.97
C VAL A 179 -21.90 1.34 -22.48
N LYS A 180 -21.81 0.16 -21.88
CA LYS A 180 -21.36 -0.02 -20.50
C LYS A 180 -19.85 -0.17 -20.51
N LYS A 181 -19.18 0.67 -19.75
CA LYS A 181 -17.75 0.55 -19.50
C LYS A 181 -17.49 0.11 -18.06
N HIS A 182 -16.51 -0.76 -17.88
CA HIS A 182 -16.04 -1.11 -16.55
C HIS A 182 -15.24 0.07 -15.97
N TYR A 183 -15.34 0.35 -14.67
CA TYR A 183 -14.63 1.50 -14.08
C TYR A 183 -13.10 1.39 -14.27
N GLN A 184 -12.56 0.17 -14.29
CA GLN A 184 -11.14 -0.09 -14.52
C GLN A 184 -10.65 0.31 -15.92
N GLU A 185 -11.55 0.49 -16.91
CA GLU A 185 -11.15 1.05 -18.21
C GLU A 185 -10.58 2.48 -18.08
N TYR A 186 -10.91 3.16 -16.99
CA TYR A 186 -10.40 4.49 -16.67
C TYR A 186 -9.21 4.48 -15.72
N ASP A 187 -8.68 3.32 -15.31
CA ASP A 187 -7.48 3.23 -14.47
C ASP A 187 -6.26 3.87 -15.15
N ASN A 188 -6.29 3.95 -16.48
CA ASN A 188 -5.25 4.57 -17.31
C ASN A 188 -5.61 5.98 -17.77
N ILE A 189 -6.60 6.67 -17.20
CA ILE A 189 -7.04 7.99 -17.69
C ILE A 189 -5.90 9.04 -17.74
N MET A 190 -4.91 8.90 -16.87
CA MET A 190 -3.71 9.73 -16.81
C MET A 190 -2.75 9.50 -18.00
N SER A 191 -3.02 8.53 -18.88
CA SER A 191 -2.32 8.36 -20.16
C SER A 191 -2.69 9.45 -21.16
N ASN A 192 -3.88 10.05 -21.05
CA ASN A 192 -4.31 11.19 -21.85
C ASN A 192 -3.44 12.43 -21.50
N PRO A 193 -2.69 12.99 -22.46
CA PRO A 193 -1.81 14.14 -22.23
C PRO A 193 -2.54 15.36 -21.68
N GLU A 194 -3.72 15.69 -22.20
CA GLU A 194 -4.50 16.86 -21.77
C GLU A 194 -5.01 16.70 -20.33
N VAL A 195 -5.49 15.51 -19.97
CA VAL A 195 -5.86 15.20 -18.58
C VAL A 195 -4.66 15.39 -17.68
N ARG A 196 -3.50 14.84 -18.05
CA ARG A 196 -2.26 14.95 -17.27
C ARG A 196 -1.82 16.40 -17.10
N GLU A 197 -1.83 17.20 -18.15
CA GLU A 197 -1.48 18.62 -18.09
C GLU A 197 -2.41 19.40 -17.16
N LYS A 198 -3.73 19.17 -17.26
CA LYS A 198 -4.72 19.83 -16.38
C LYS A 198 -4.55 19.40 -14.91
N VAL A 199 -4.27 18.12 -14.65
CA VAL A 199 -4.00 17.61 -13.29
C VAL A 199 -2.69 18.20 -12.74
N HIS A 200 -1.66 18.29 -13.57
CA HIS A 200 -0.39 18.88 -13.20
C HIS A 200 -0.54 20.37 -12.84
N ALA A 201 -1.29 21.12 -13.64
CA ALA A 201 -1.62 22.52 -13.37
C ALA A 201 -2.43 22.67 -12.06
N MET A 202 -3.37 21.75 -11.79
CA MET A 202 -4.10 21.74 -10.51
C MET A 202 -3.14 21.58 -9.33
N PHE A 203 -2.25 20.60 -9.36
CA PHE A 203 -1.29 20.39 -8.26
C PHE A 203 -0.34 21.56 -8.08
N LYS A 204 0.17 22.14 -9.18
CA LYS A 204 0.99 23.36 -9.10
C LYS A 204 0.24 24.53 -8.46
N SER A 205 -1.03 24.72 -8.82
CA SER A 205 -1.87 25.76 -8.22
C SER A 205 -2.07 25.51 -6.73
N GLU A 206 -2.26 24.25 -6.32
CA GLU A 206 -2.44 23.88 -4.91
C GLU A 206 -1.17 24.09 -4.09
N ILE A 207 0.00 23.77 -4.64
CA ILE A 207 1.31 23.94 -3.98
C ILE A 207 1.64 25.41 -3.74
N ALA A 208 1.19 26.29 -4.64
CA ALA A 208 1.38 27.73 -4.50
C ALA A 208 0.46 28.39 -3.45
N LYS A 209 -0.54 27.66 -2.93
CA LYS A 209 -1.53 28.15 -1.96
C LYS A 209 -1.23 27.65 -0.56
N ASP A 210 -1.73 28.37 0.44
CA ASP A 210 -1.82 27.87 1.80
C ASP A 210 -2.96 26.85 1.94
N PRO A 211 -2.79 25.81 2.77
CA PRO A 211 -1.68 25.59 3.72
C PRO A 211 -0.45 24.87 3.15
N VAL A 212 -0.49 24.38 1.90
CA VAL A 212 0.58 23.52 1.33
C VAL A 212 1.91 24.27 1.24
N LYS A 213 1.89 25.52 0.75
CA LYS A 213 3.08 26.35 0.63
C LYS A 213 3.81 26.51 1.97
N THR A 214 3.06 26.86 3.02
CA THR A 214 3.59 27.01 4.38
C THR A 214 4.13 25.69 4.93
N TYR A 215 3.41 24.59 4.73
CA TYR A 215 3.86 23.26 5.16
C TYR A 215 5.20 22.86 4.53
N LEU A 216 5.35 23.03 3.21
CA LEU A 216 6.61 22.73 2.51
C LEU A 216 7.75 23.62 3.00
N ALA A 217 7.51 24.92 3.21
CA ALA A 217 8.50 25.84 3.75
C ALA A 217 9.01 25.41 5.14
N ASN A 218 8.10 24.97 6.03
CA ASN A 218 8.46 24.44 7.35
C ASN A 218 9.31 23.15 7.27
N LYS A 219 9.15 22.38 6.19
CA LYS A 219 9.99 21.19 5.89
C LYS A 219 11.29 21.54 5.16
N SER A 220 11.64 22.83 5.05
CA SER A 220 12.78 23.33 4.27
C SER A 220 12.73 22.91 2.80
N LEU A 221 11.53 22.78 2.25
CA LEU A 221 11.26 22.48 0.85
C LEU A 221 10.65 23.70 0.18
N SER A 222 11.25 24.15 -0.92
CA SER A 222 10.68 25.22 -1.73
C SER A 222 9.29 24.85 -2.30
N ALA A 223 8.42 25.84 -2.46
CA ALA A 223 7.14 25.66 -3.14
C ALA A 223 7.25 25.80 -4.68
N ASP A 224 8.42 26.15 -5.21
CA ASP A 224 8.64 26.30 -6.66
C ASP A 224 8.83 24.93 -7.33
N VAL A 225 7.72 24.37 -7.79
CA VAL A 225 7.68 23.13 -8.59
C VAL A 225 7.95 23.46 -10.05
N SER A 226 9.10 24.07 -10.36
CA SER A 226 9.63 24.24 -11.72
C SER A 226 10.80 25.21 -11.78
N GLU A 227 11.90 24.95 -11.08
CA GLU A 227 13.16 25.43 -11.66
C GLU A 227 13.40 24.58 -12.92
N LYS A 228 13.03 25.11 -14.09
CA LYS A 228 13.25 24.47 -15.41
C LYS A 228 14.72 24.04 -15.62
N ASN A 229 15.64 24.51 -14.78
CA ASN A 229 17.08 24.27 -14.81
C ASN A 229 17.61 23.46 -13.62
N ARG A 230 16.79 23.05 -12.65
CA ARG A 230 17.27 22.25 -11.52
C ARG A 230 17.53 20.82 -12.00
N LYS A 231 18.79 20.42 -12.09
CA LYS A 231 19.17 19.04 -12.34
C LYS A 231 18.93 18.25 -11.05
N PRO A 232 17.98 17.29 -11.02
CA PRO A 232 17.85 16.41 -9.87
C PRO A 232 19.15 15.61 -9.73
N GLU A 233 19.72 15.54 -8.53
CA GLU A 233 20.99 14.83 -8.26
C GLU A 233 20.77 13.52 -7.49
N SER A 234 19.79 13.49 -6.59
CA SER A 234 19.43 12.33 -5.77
C SER A 234 18.24 11.54 -6.33
N LYS A 235 18.09 10.29 -5.88
CA LYS A 235 16.85 9.50 -5.94
C LYS A 235 16.18 9.50 -4.56
N LEU A 236 14.90 9.11 -4.51
CA LEU A 236 14.10 9.08 -3.28
C LEU A 236 13.56 7.68 -3.00
N ILE A 237 13.61 7.24 -1.74
CA ILE A 237 12.91 6.08 -1.23
C ILE A 237 11.73 6.59 -0.40
N VAL A 238 10.49 6.33 -0.85
CA VAL A 238 9.28 6.65 -0.09
C VAL A 238 8.78 5.40 0.61
N ILE A 239 8.43 5.52 1.89
CA ILE A 239 7.97 4.42 2.72
C ILE A 239 6.62 4.78 3.32
N ASN A 240 5.60 3.99 2.99
CA ASN A 240 4.27 4.15 3.54
C ASN A 240 4.09 3.26 4.77
N ILE A 241 3.94 3.92 5.92
CA ILE A 241 3.76 3.28 7.21
C ILE A 241 2.26 3.17 7.50
N ASN A 242 1.81 1.96 7.81
CA ASN A 242 0.47 1.66 8.26
C ASN A 242 0.50 1.09 9.69
N LYS A 243 0.36 1.96 10.70
CA LYS A 243 0.23 1.59 12.11
C LYS A 243 -1.25 1.50 12.47
N ARG A 244 -1.64 0.41 13.11
CA ARG A 244 -3.02 0.22 13.61
C ARG A 244 -3.07 0.51 15.10
N ALA A 245 -4.13 1.20 15.52
CA ALA A 245 -4.41 1.34 16.94
C ALA A 245 -4.79 -0.03 17.52
N PRO A 246 -4.31 -0.39 18.73
CA PRO A 246 -4.71 -1.61 19.40
C PRO A 246 -6.23 -1.72 19.48
N GLN A 247 -6.76 -2.88 19.07
CA GLN A 247 -8.18 -3.17 19.13
C GLN A 247 -8.51 -3.95 20.41
N LYS A 248 -9.71 -3.71 20.97
CA LYS A 248 -10.21 -4.48 22.13
C LYS A 248 -10.54 -5.94 21.78
N LYS A 249 -10.96 -6.17 20.53
CA LYS A 249 -11.24 -7.49 19.98
C LYS A 249 -10.29 -7.73 18.81
N TRP A 250 -9.72 -8.92 18.74
CA TRP A 250 -8.92 -9.33 17.60
C TRP A 250 -9.77 -9.36 16.33
N ASP A 251 -9.30 -8.66 15.30
CA ASP A 251 -9.84 -8.72 13.94
C ASP A 251 -8.66 -8.88 12.97
N PRO A 252 -8.47 -10.07 12.39
CA PRO A 252 -7.41 -10.31 11.41
C PRO A 252 -7.36 -9.26 10.28
N ARG A 253 -8.50 -8.72 9.86
CA ARG A 253 -8.56 -7.80 8.71
C ARG A 253 -7.81 -6.50 8.98
N GLU A 254 -7.74 -6.08 10.23
CA GLU A 254 -7.05 -4.86 10.63
C GLU A 254 -5.52 -5.03 10.58
N TYR A 255 -4.99 -6.21 10.95
CA TYR A 255 -3.56 -6.43 11.14
C TYR A 255 -2.82 -6.98 9.91
N ARG A 256 -3.53 -7.57 8.93
CA ARG A 256 -2.93 -8.18 7.73
C ARG A 256 -1.96 -7.26 6.96
N HIS A 257 -2.19 -5.95 6.98
CA HIS A 257 -1.40 -4.97 6.24
C HIS A 257 -0.74 -3.93 7.15
N THR A 258 -0.52 -4.28 8.42
CA THR A 258 0.27 -3.46 9.34
C THR A 258 1.74 -3.46 8.92
N THR A 259 2.38 -2.30 8.97
CA THR A 259 3.80 -2.18 8.66
C THR A 259 4.65 -2.69 9.84
N PRO A 260 5.74 -3.43 9.57
CA PRO A 260 6.73 -3.83 10.57
C PRO A 260 7.33 -2.65 11.35
N ASP A 261 8.06 -2.97 12.42
CA ASP A 261 8.80 -2.00 13.21
C ASP A 261 9.92 -1.30 12.43
N ASP A 262 10.50 -0.26 13.03
CA ASP A 262 11.53 0.57 12.40
C ASP A 262 12.77 -0.25 12.01
N ALA A 263 13.20 -1.21 12.83
CA ALA A 263 14.39 -2.01 12.56
C ALA A 263 14.21 -2.91 11.34
N HIS A 264 13.04 -3.56 11.24
CA HIS A 264 12.68 -4.36 10.08
C HIS A 264 12.60 -3.49 8.81
N MET A 265 12.00 -2.31 8.91
CA MET A 265 11.90 -1.38 7.78
C MET A 265 13.27 -0.84 7.35
N GLN A 266 14.17 -0.55 8.28
CA GLN A 266 15.55 -0.16 7.99
C GLN A 266 16.30 -1.30 7.28
N SER A 267 16.09 -2.55 7.67
CA SER A 267 16.68 -3.72 7.00
C SER A 267 16.25 -3.84 5.53
N LEU A 268 14.99 -3.52 5.21
CA LEU A 268 14.52 -3.43 3.83
C LEU A 268 15.26 -2.32 3.06
N ILE A 269 15.42 -1.14 3.65
CA ILE A 269 16.17 -0.03 3.01
C ILE A 269 17.64 -0.38 2.84
N ASP A 270 18.25 -1.07 3.80
CA ASP A 270 19.62 -1.57 3.66
C ASP A 270 19.75 -2.46 2.43
N GLY A 271 18.75 -3.28 2.11
CA GLY A 271 18.70 -4.02 0.84
C GLY A 271 18.68 -3.13 -0.43
N ILE A 272 18.17 -1.89 -0.35
CA ILE A 272 18.24 -0.91 -1.44
C ILE A 272 19.66 -0.33 -1.55
N TYR A 273 20.29 0.00 -0.42
CA TYR A 273 21.68 0.47 -0.40
C TYR A 273 22.66 -0.62 -0.86
N ASP A 274 22.51 -1.85 -0.37
CA ASP A 274 23.30 -3.01 -0.80
C ASP A 274 23.14 -3.22 -2.32
N ALA A 275 21.93 -3.01 -2.86
CA ALA A 275 21.67 -3.07 -4.29
C ALA A 275 22.35 -1.93 -5.06
N GLN A 276 22.37 -0.71 -4.51
CA GLN A 276 23.05 0.43 -5.10
C GLN A 276 24.56 0.22 -5.16
N ASP A 277 25.17 -0.22 -4.07
CA ASP A 277 26.61 -0.46 -3.97
C ASP A 277 27.03 -1.55 -4.95
N ALA A 278 26.24 -2.63 -5.05
CA ALA A 278 26.50 -3.73 -5.97
C ALA A 278 26.43 -3.36 -7.46
N ILE A 279 25.76 -2.26 -7.82
CA ILE A 279 25.73 -1.73 -9.20
C ILE A 279 26.63 -0.50 -9.38
N GLU A 280 27.45 -0.18 -8.38
CA GLU A 280 28.32 1.00 -8.35
C GLU A 280 27.55 2.31 -8.59
N GLY A 281 26.31 2.39 -8.07
CA GLY A 281 25.44 3.54 -8.26
C GLY A 281 25.89 4.74 -7.42
N THR A 282 26.10 5.89 -8.05
CA THR A 282 26.67 7.08 -7.39
C THR A 282 25.64 8.08 -6.84
N ASP A 283 24.35 7.87 -7.11
CA ASP A 283 23.29 8.80 -6.70
C ASP A 283 23.03 8.73 -5.19
N LYS A 284 22.76 9.83 -4.51
CA LYS A 284 22.26 9.75 -3.12
C LYS A 284 20.84 9.19 -3.10
N LEU A 285 20.51 8.39 -2.09
CA LEU A 285 19.18 7.84 -1.86
C LEU A 285 18.55 8.48 -0.61
N ASP A 286 17.91 9.63 -0.76
CA ASP A 286 17.19 10.25 0.35
C ASP A 286 15.94 9.42 0.70
N ILE A 287 15.44 9.55 1.94
CA ILE A 287 14.33 8.77 2.47
C ILE A 287 13.14 9.70 2.77
N SER A 288 11.92 9.24 2.50
CA SER A 288 10.69 9.92 2.91
C SER A 288 9.72 8.94 3.57
N ILE A 289 9.16 9.35 4.70
CA ILE A 289 8.19 8.58 5.46
C ILE A 289 6.80 9.20 5.31
N VAL A 290 5.81 8.40 4.90
CA VAL A 290 4.41 8.81 4.72
C VAL A 290 3.46 7.86 5.46
N GLY A 291 2.16 8.21 5.51
CA GLY A 291 1.14 7.39 6.16
C GLY A 291 1.01 7.69 7.65
N SER A 292 1.19 6.69 8.49
CA SER A 292 0.91 6.76 9.92
C SER A 292 1.95 7.59 10.66
N LYS A 293 1.46 8.48 11.52
CA LYS A 293 2.30 9.40 12.28
C LYS A 293 3.27 8.66 13.19
N PHE A 294 4.51 9.11 13.19
CA PHE A 294 5.52 8.69 14.14
C PHE A 294 5.43 9.43 15.47
N ASN A 295 5.83 8.75 16.54
CA ASN A 295 6.18 9.40 17.80
C ASN A 295 7.59 10.01 17.71
N GLU A 296 7.99 10.77 18.74
CA GLU A 296 9.27 11.48 18.76
C GLU A 296 10.48 10.53 18.73
N LEU A 297 10.41 9.40 19.44
CA LEU A 297 11.48 8.40 19.48
C LEU A 297 11.69 7.76 18.10
N GLU A 298 10.61 7.42 17.40
CA GLU A 298 10.66 6.86 16.04
C GLU A 298 11.28 7.88 15.08
N GLN A 299 10.89 9.16 15.15
CA GLN A 299 11.52 10.20 14.32
C GLN A 299 13.02 10.30 14.58
N GLN A 300 13.44 10.37 15.84
CA GLN A 300 14.86 10.43 16.22
C GLN A 300 15.65 9.20 15.73
N ASN A 301 15.07 8.00 15.81
CA ASN A 301 15.70 6.78 15.32
C ASN A 301 15.93 6.83 13.80
N TRP A 302 14.94 7.32 13.06
CA TRP A 302 15.03 7.48 11.61
C TRP A 302 16.00 8.59 11.20
N GLU A 303 16.02 9.72 11.92
CA GLU A 303 17.00 10.79 11.70
C GLU A 303 18.43 10.28 11.90
N LYS A 304 18.69 9.59 13.01
CA LYS A 304 20.00 8.97 13.30
C LYS A 304 20.39 7.94 12.24
N TYR A 305 19.44 7.13 11.74
CA TYR A 305 19.69 6.20 10.65
C TYR A 305 20.08 6.94 9.36
N GLY A 306 19.36 8.00 9.01
CA GLY A 306 19.68 8.85 7.85
C GLY A 306 21.04 9.52 7.95
N GLU A 307 21.38 10.06 9.12
CA GLU A 307 22.70 10.63 9.41
C GLU A 307 23.81 9.59 9.22
N GLY A 308 23.63 8.38 9.74
CA GLY A 308 24.57 7.27 9.57
C GLY A 308 24.77 6.84 8.11
N LYS A 309 23.77 7.06 7.25
CA LYS A 309 23.84 6.82 5.80
C LYS A 309 24.27 8.07 5.00
N GLY A 310 24.40 9.23 5.63
CA GLY A 310 24.72 10.49 4.96
C GLY A 310 23.61 11.03 4.04
N VAL A 311 22.36 10.71 4.33
CA VAL A 311 21.18 11.08 3.53
C VAL A 311 20.16 11.88 4.33
N LYS A 312 19.22 12.54 3.64
CA LYS A 312 18.12 13.25 4.28
C LYS A 312 16.94 12.31 4.54
N VAL A 313 16.27 12.53 5.66
CA VAL A 313 14.99 11.87 5.99
C VAL A 313 13.88 12.92 6.04
N HIS A 314 12.85 12.73 5.23
CA HIS A 314 11.68 13.60 5.13
C HIS A 314 10.48 12.97 5.83
N PHE A 315 9.95 13.61 6.87
CA PHE A 315 8.73 13.17 7.54
C PHE A 315 7.51 13.89 6.97
N PHE A 316 6.68 13.16 6.23
CA PHE A 316 5.40 13.60 5.64
C PHE A 316 4.19 12.87 6.26
N ASN A 317 4.41 12.08 7.32
CA ASN A 317 3.37 11.36 8.06
C ASN A 317 2.66 12.22 9.13
N ASP A 318 2.84 13.55 9.10
CA ASP A 318 2.19 14.53 9.98
C ASP A 318 1.18 15.45 9.26
N MET A 319 1.10 15.41 7.92
CA MET A 319 0.31 16.35 7.12
C MET A 319 -1.15 16.52 7.57
N GLN A 320 -1.82 15.43 7.97
CA GLN A 320 -3.20 15.51 8.46
C GLN A 320 -3.30 16.30 9.78
N LYS A 321 -2.33 16.14 10.68
CA LYS A 321 -2.27 16.88 11.95
C LYS A 321 -2.02 18.36 11.68
N GLU A 322 -1.23 18.66 10.67
CA GLU A 322 -0.97 20.02 10.18
C GLU A 322 -2.17 20.61 9.40
N GLY A 323 -3.29 19.89 9.32
CA GLY A 323 -4.55 20.39 8.78
C GLY A 323 -4.66 20.31 7.25
N LEU A 324 -3.75 19.61 6.57
CA LEU A 324 -3.84 19.42 5.13
C LEU A 324 -4.92 18.39 4.79
N ASP A 325 -5.80 18.75 3.87
CA ASP A 325 -6.76 17.79 3.29
C ASP A 325 -6.06 16.77 2.37
N ARG A 326 -6.83 15.79 1.87
CA ARG A 326 -6.26 14.70 1.06
C ARG A 326 -5.62 15.20 -0.25
N ASN A 327 -6.14 16.24 -0.88
CA ASN A 327 -5.56 16.79 -2.10
C ASN A 327 -4.33 17.65 -1.83
N GLN A 328 -4.34 18.39 -0.73
CA GLN A 328 -3.19 19.14 -0.25
C GLN A 328 -2.03 18.22 0.14
N GLN A 329 -2.32 17.10 0.81
CA GLN A 329 -1.34 16.03 1.09
C GLN A 329 -0.70 15.50 -0.19
N ARG A 330 -1.53 15.19 -1.18
CA ARG A 330 -1.09 14.73 -2.51
C ARG A 330 -0.23 15.77 -3.23
N ALA A 331 -0.62 17.03 -3.15
CA ALA A 331 0.12 18.15 -3.72
C ALA A 331 1.51 18.30 -3.08
N ALA A 332 1.61 18.17 -1.75
CA ALA A 332 2.87 18.18 -1.02
C ALA A 332 3.77 16.99 -1.41
N LEU A 333 3.22 15.79 -1.55
CA LEU A 333 3.97 14.60 -2.01
C LEU A 333 4.44 14.72 -3.46
N PHE A 334 3.61 15.30 -4.33
CA PHE A 334 4.01 15.63 -5.71
C PHE A 334 5.18 16.64 -5.70
N ALA A 335 5.10 17.70 -4.91
CA ALA A 335 6.17 18.70 -4.76
C ALA A 335 7.50 18.10 -4.27
N LEU A 336 7.43 17.07 -3.41
CA LEU A 336 8.60 16.34 -2.92
C LEU A 336 9.19 15.48 -4.05
N THR A 337 8.39 14.61 -4.65
CA THR A 337 8.85 13.62 -5.64
C THR A 337 9.38 14.25 -6.94
N ASP A 338 8.84 15.40 -7.36
CA ASP A 338 9.31 16.11 -8.56
C ASP A 338 10.77 16.61 -8.45
N ARG A 339 11.31 16.72 -7.22
CA ARG A 339 12.69 17.15 -6.96
C ARG A 339 13.75 16.09 -7.23
N TYR A 340 13.33 14.83 -7.40
CA TYR A 340 14.22 13.68 -7.48
C TYR A 340 14.29 13.09 -8.89
N LYS A 341 15.42 12.44 -9.21
CA LYS A 341 15.62 11.76 -10.50
C LYS A 341 14.58 10.67 -10.73
N SER A 342 14.34 9.86 -9.70
CA SER A 342 13.35 8.80 -9.64
C SER A 342 12.98 8.53 -8.19
N THR A 343 11.83 7.89 -7.98
CA THR A 343 11.34 7.50 -6.66
C THR A 343 11.06 6.00 -6.61
N THR A 344 11.51 5.32 -5.55
CA THR A 344 11.10 3.96 -5.21
C THR A 344 10.11 4.05 -4.05
N TYR A 345 8.85 3.70 -4.29
CA TYR A 345 7.81 3.74 -3.26
C TYR A 345 7.58 2.33 -2.70
N LEU A 346 7.74 2.15 -1.41
CA LEU A 346 7.46 0.92 -0.68
C LEU A 346 6.20 1.07 0.19
N GLY A 347 5.33 0.06 0.17
CA GLY A 347 4.24 -0.01 1.16
C GLY A 347 3.36 -1.23 1.00
N HIS A 348 2.52 -1.51 2.00
CA HIS A 348 1.62 -2.66 1.98
C HIS A 348 0.34 -2.41 1.18
N GLN A 349 -0.19 -3.47 0.54
CA GLN A 349 -1.15 -3.47 -0.59
C GLN A 349 -2.34 -2.46 -0.55
N SER A 350 -2.82 -2.00 0.61
CA SER A 350 -3.96 -1.08 0.67
C SER A 350 -3.60 0.41 0.59
N GLY A 351 -2.41 0.84 1.01
CA GLY A 351 -2.08 2.27 1.14
C GLY A 351 -1.43 2.89 -0.09
N VAL A 352 -0.98 2.07 -1.04
CA VAL A 352 -0.03 2.49 -2.07
C VAL A 352 -0.70 2.81 -3.42
N ASN A 353 -1.89 2.25 -3.66
CA ASN A 353 -2.52 2.30 -4.99
C ASN A 353 -3.04 3.69 -5.37
N GLU A 354 -3.56 4.46 -4.40
CA GLU A 354 -4.28 5.71 -4.67
C GLU A 354 -3.38 6.87 -5.09
N ASP A 355 -2.17 6.91 -4.55
CA ASP A 355 -1.26 8.04 -4.69
C ASP A 355 -0.17 7.74 -5.74
N ALA A 356 0.05 6.47 -6.11
CA ALA A 356 1.06 6.04 -7.10
C ALA A 356 1.04 6.82 -8.44
N GLN A 357 -0.14 7.23 -8.90
CA GLN A 357 -0.32 7.87 -10.20
C GLN A 357 -0.01 9.36 -10.20
N ILE A 358 0.04 9.99 -9.03
CA ILE A 358 0.38 11.41 -8.91
C ILE A 358 1.86 11.63 -8.58
N LEU A 359 2.61 10.56 -8.27
CA LEU A 359 4.03 10.66 -7.97
C LEU A 359 4.82 10.59 -9.28
N SER A 360 5.65 11.59 -9.53
CA SER A 360 6.47 11.65 -10.75
C SER A 360 7.56 10.59 -10.73
N ARG A 361 7.82 9.92 -11.86
CA ARG A 361 8.98 9.04 -12.08
C ARG A 361 9.14 7.99 -10.96
N THR A 362 8.02 7.40 -10.55
CA THR A 362 7.94 6.55 -9.36
C THR A 362 7.74 5.09 -9.73
N ASN A 363 8.56 4.18 -9.20
CA ASN A 363 8.27 2.75 -9.24
C ASN A 363 7.74 2.31 -7.88
N VAL A 364 6.62 1.63 -7.91
CA VAL A 364 5.83 1.31 -6.73
C VAL A 364 5.97 -0.17 -6.44
N HIS A 365 6.41 -0.51 -5.23
CA HIS A 365 6.55 -1.86 -4.73
C HIS A 365 5.55 -2.10 -3.61
N SER A 366 4.43 -2.73 -3.98
CA SER A 366 3.45 -3.22 -3.03
C SER A 366 3.98 -4.47 -2.36
N LEU A 367 4.39 -4.33 -1.11
CA LEU A 367 4.78 -5.42 -0.22
C LEU A 367 3.53 -6.16 0.22
N SER A 368 3.53 -7.47 0.05
CA SER A 368 2.33 -8.26 0.30
C SER A 368 2.68 -9.70 0.57
N GLU A 369 1.76 -10.41 1.21
CA GLU A 369 1.89 -11.83 1.44
C GLU A 369 1.43 -12.65 0.24
N TYR A 370 1.93 -13.89 0.18
CA TYR A 370 1.43 -14.87 -0.76
C TYR A 370 1.37 -16.25 -0.16
N LEU A 371 0.26 -16.48 0.53
CA LEU A 371 0.05 -17.70 1.30
C LEU A 371 -0.34 -18.91 0.44
N SER A 372 -0.68 -18.72 -0.85
CA SER A 372 -1.17 -19.81 -1.70
C SER A 372 -0.07 -20.63 -2.37
N LEU A 373 1.17 -20.12 -2.50
CA LEU A 373 2.31 -20.92 -3.03
C LEU A 373 3.56 -20.91 -2.11
N GLY A 374 3.49 -20.34 -0.90
CA GLY A 374 4.65 -20.30 0.02
C GLY A 374 5.86 -19.56 -0.58
N GLN A 375 5.59 -18.72 -1.57
CA GLN A 375 6.58 -18.21 -2.50
C GLN A 375 6.94 -16.77 -2.19
N ILE A 376 8.23 -16.52 -2.25
CA ILE A 376 8.82 -15.25 -2.64
C ILE A 376 8.41 -15.01 -4.12
N GLY A 377 8.09 -13.80 -4.57
CA GLY A 377 7.52 -13.61 -5.93
C GLY A 377 7.13 -12.21 -6.37
N ILE A 378 7.04 -11.94 -7.68
CA ILE A 378 6.15 -10.90 -8.21
C ILE A 378 4.89 -11.52 -8.76
N SER A 379 3.73 -11.21 -8.17
CA SER A 379 2.45 -11.70 -8.67
C SER A 379 1.89 -10.87 -9.83
N ARG A 380 2.24 -9.58 -9.88
CA ARG A 380 1.66 -8.61 -10.82
C ARG A 380 2.67 -7.49 -11.09
N VAL A 381 2.96 -7.25 -12.36
CA VAL A 381 3.57 -6.01 -12.85
C VAL A 381 2.51 -5.26 -13.63
N GLU A 382 2.25 -4.02 -13.28
CA GLU A 382 1.36 -3.13 -14.03
C GLU A 382 2.06 -1.85 -14.39
N ALA A 383 2.04 -1.49 -15.67
CA ALA A 383 2.40 -0.13 -16.05
C ALA A 383 1.23 0.79 -15.68
N ARG A 384 1.49 1.80 -14.84
CA ARG A 384 0.51 2.81 -14.46
C ARG A 384 0.94 4.18 -14.97
N PRO A 385 0.08 4.91 -15.69
CA PRO A 385 0.43 6.26 -16.11
C PRO A 385 0.68 7.15 -14.89
N GLN A 386 1.70 7.99 -14.98
CA GLN A 386 2.10 8.88 -13.90
C GLN A 386 2.01 10.35 -14.30
N LEU A 387 1.81 11.17 -13.29
CA LEU A 387 1.92 12.61 -13.37
C LEU A 387 3.41 13.00 -13.43
N ASP A 388 4.01 12.88 -14.61
CA ASP A 388 5.33 13.46 -14.92
C ASP A 388 5.18 14.64 -15.89
N ALA A 389 6.12 15.58 -15.83
CA ALA A 389 6.09 16.79 -16.66
C ALA A 389 6.18 16.41 -18.14
N VAL A 390 5.23 16.90 -18.95
CA VAL A 390 5.34 16.84 -20.42
C VAL A 390 6.48 17.78 -20.83
N ARG A 391 7.62 17.21 -21.23
CA ARG A 391 8.72 17.98 -21.81
C ARG A 391 8.48 18.12 -23.31
N THR A 392 8.14 19.31 -23.75
CA THR A 392 8.20 19.66 -25.16
C THR A 392 9.65 19.99 -25.52
N SER A 393 10.19 19.29 -26.51
CA SER A 393 11.45 19.70 -27.13
C SER A 393 11.22 20.99 -27.93
N GLY A 394 12.30 21.71 -28.28
CA GLY A 394 12.24 22.94 -29.08
C GLY A 394 11.72 22.80 -30.51
N VAL A 395 11.15 21.64 -30.87
CA VAL A 395 10.54 21.34 -32.16
C VAL A 395 9.05 20.98 -31.99
N ASP A 396 8.41 21.41 -30.90
CA ASP A 396 7.02 21.05 -30.53
C ASP A 396 6.72 19.54 -30.48
N MET A 397 7.76 18.70 -30.49
CA MET A 397 7.62 17.27 -30.24
C MET A 397 7.70 17.02 -28.74
N ALA A 398 6.66 16.40 -28.18
CA ALA A 398 6.67 15.89 -26.82
C ALA A 398 7.77 14.81 -26.69
N THR A 399 8.92 15.17 -26.13
CA THR A 399 9.94 14.20 -25.75
C THR A 399 9.52 13.61 -24.42
N GLY A 400 8.87 12.45 -24.47
CA GLY A 400 8.31 11.78 -23.31
C GLY A 400 9.38 11.48 -22.26
N ALA A 401 9.36 12.22 -21.16
CA ALA A 401 9.74 11.64 -19.88
C ALA A 401 8.80 10.45 -19.62
N ASN A 402 9.32 9.33 -19.15
CA ASN A 402 8.62 8.06 -18.95
C ASN A 402 7.22 8.27 -18.35
N SER A 403 6.19 8.28 -19.20
CA SER A 403 4.80 8.58 -18.82
C SER A 403 4.15 7.48 -17.98
N LYS A 404 4.91 6.43 -17.68
CA LYS A 404 4.50 5.23 -16.96
C LYS A 404 5.53 4.95 -15.86
N GLY A 405 5.03 4.83 -14.64
CA GLY A 405 5.72 4.12 -13.57
C GLY A 405 5.24 2.67 -13.54
N ASN A 406 6.03 1.79 -12.93
CA ASN A 406 5.63 0.40 -12.77
C ASN A 406 5.12 0.16 -11.35
N PHE A 407 4.04 -0.61 -11.26
CA PHE A 407 3.52 -1.16 -10.03
C PHE A 407 3.91 -2.63 -9.94
N TYR A 408 4.73 -2.94 -8.95
CA TYR A 408 5.25 -4.27 -8.65
C TYR A 408 4.57 -4.79 -7.38
N SER A 409 3.90 -5.94 -7.47
CA SER A 409 3.41 -6.64 -6.29
C SER A 409 4.48 -7.63 -5.81
N LEU A 410 5.33 -7.19 -4.88
CA LEU A 410 6.33 -8.05 -4.23
C LEU A 410 5.62 -8.91 -3.17
N ARG A 411 5.79 -10.21 -3.30
CA ARG A 411 5.12 -11.24 -2.52
C ARG A 411 6.17 -11.97 -1.69
N ASN A 412 6.10 -11.86 -0.38
CA ASN A 412 6.85 -12.66 0.59
C ASN A 412 6.16 -12.52 1.95
N SER A 413 5.87 -13.62 2.64
CA SER A 413 5.27 -13.58 3.99
C SER A 413 6.14 -12.81 4.97
N GLU A 414 7.46 -12.82 4.76
CA GLU A 414 8.42 -12.11 5.60
C GLU A 414 8.31 -10.58 5.52
N PHE A 415 7.61 -10.01 4.53
CA PHE A 415 7.36 -8.57 4.51
C PHE A 415 6.27 -8.13 5.50
N LEU A 416 5.53 -9.06 6.10
CA LEU A 416 4.50 -8.76 7.09
C LEU A 416 5.06 -8.80 8.52
N THR A 417 4.35 -8.19 9.47
CA THR A 417 4.57 -8.44 10.91
C THR A 417 4.14 -9.87 11.26
N THR A 418 4.55 -10.39 12.42
CA THR A 418 4.12 -11.71 12.89
C THR A 418 2.59 -11.78 13.05
N GLU A 419 1.94 -10.72 13.55
CA GLU A 419 0.48 -10.59 13.58
C GLU A 419 -0.12 -10.49 12.18
N GLY A 420 0.55 -9.81 11.25
CA GLY A 420 0.14 -9.73 9.86
C GLY A 420 0.13 -11.11 9.17
N ILE A 421 1.16 -11.92 9.42
CA ILE A 421 1.25 -13.31 8.93
C ILE A 421 0.09 -14.13 9.51
N LEU A 422 -0.09 -14.11 10.84
CA LEU A 422 -1.18 -14.81 11.51
C LEU A 422 -2.54 -14.41 10.94
N ALA A 423 -2.79 -13.11 10.84
CA ALA A 423 -4.02 -12.56 10.30
C ALA A 423 -4.27 -13.03 8.87
N ALA A 424 -3.24 -13.05 8.03
CA ALA A 424 -3.37 -13.50 6.66
C ALA A 424 -3.76 -15.00 6.58
N VAL A 425 -3.15 -15.85 7.40
CA VAL A 425 -3.47 -17.29 7.46
C VAL A 425 -4.90 -17.50 7.96
N GLN A 426 -5.28 -16.83 9.05
CA GLN A 426 -6.63 -16.89 9.62
C GLN A 426 -7.71 -16.49 8.62
N ILE A 427 -7.53 -15.39 7.89
CA ILE A 427 -8.46 -14.93 6.84
C ILE A 427 -8.56 -15.95 5.70
N LYS A 428 -7.45 -16.59 5.33
CA LYS A 428 -7.46 -17.58 4.25
C LYS A 428 -8.16 -18.88 4.63
N LEU A 429 -8.10 -19.26 5.90
CA LEU A 429 -8.79 -20.44 6.41
C LEU A 429 -10.29 -20.20 6.60
N ASP A 430 -10.64 -19.07 7.22
CA ASP A 430 -12.01 -18.65 7.43
C ASP A 430 -12.08 -17.14 7.68
N ASP A 431 -12.49 -16.36 6.69
CA ASP A 431 -12.54 -14.91 6.80
C ASP A 431 -13.73 -14.37 7.62
N LYS A 432 -14.59 -15.26 8.11
CA LYS A 432 -15.83 -14.96 8.87
C LYS A 432 -15.78 -15.44 10.31
N SER A 433 -14.81 -16.28 10.68
CA SER A 433 -14.72 -16.78 12.05
C SER A 433 -14.49 -15.65 13.04
N ASN A 434 -15.38 -15.58 14.04
CA ASN A 434 -15.22 -14.71 15.21
C ASN A 434 -14.36 -15.34 16.31
N ALA A 435 -13.94 -16.60 16.13
CA ALA A 435 -13.16 -17.37 17.10
C ALA A 435 -11.65 -17.27 16.88
N HIS A 436 -11.21 -16.51 15.86
CA HIS A 436 -9.79 -16.21 15.66
C HIS A 436 -9.21 -15.55 16.91
N ARG A 437 -8.03 -16.02 17.32
CA ARG A 437 -7.30 -15.51 18.48
C ARG A 437 -6.06 -14.71 18.05
N PRO A 438 -5.67 -13.68 18.83
CA PRO A 438 -4.44 -12.93 18.59
C PRO A 438 -3.20 -13.77 18.92
N LEU A 439 -2.06 -13.37 18.38
CA LEU A 439 -0.81 -14.13 18.48
C LEU A 439 -0.38 -14.37 19.93
N ASN A 440 -0.43 -13.35 20.80
CA ASN A 440 -0.05 -13.46 22.20
C ASN A 440 -0.84 -14.52 22.98
N GLU A 441 -2.12 -14.74 22.65
CA GLU A 441 -2.91 -15.81 23.26
C GLU A 441 -2.50 -17.20 22.76
N LEU A 442 -2.24 -17.33 21.45
CA LEU A 442 -1.74 -18.58 20.86
C LEU A 442 -0.38 -18.96 21.47
N LEU A 443 0.54 -18.00 21.58
CA LEU A 443 1.87 -18.23 22.14
C LEU A 443 1.83 -18.58 23.62
N ARG A 444 0.91 -17.98 24.39
CA ARG A 444 0.72 -18.31 25.80
C ARG A 444 0.26 -19.76 26.00
N ASP A 445 -0.60 -20.25 25.11
CA ASP A 445 -1.21 -21.58 25.24
C ASP A 445 -0.37 -22.68 24.56
N LEU A 446 0.57 -22.31 23.67
CA LEU A 446 1.44 -23.22 22.91
C LEU A 446 2.20 -24.23 23.79
N PRO A 447 2.86 -23.85 24.91
CA PRO A 447 3.56 -24.81 25.77
C PRO A 447 2.64 -25.89 26.35
N ASN A 448 1.45 -25.49 26.79
CA ASN A 448 0.46 -26.41 27.36
C ASN A 448 -0.08 -27.35 26.29
N LYS A 449 -0.33 -26.83 25.08
CA LYS A 449 -0.78 -27.63 23.94
C LYS A 449 0.25 -28.69 23.55
N TYR A 450 1.52 -28.31 23.46
CA TYR A 450 2.61 -29.24 23.10
C TYR A 450 2.82 -30.35 24.13
N THR A 451 2.93 -29.98 25.41
CA THR A 451 3.12 -30.93 26.52
C THR A 451 1.94 -31.91 26.64
N THR A 452 0.70 -31.42 26.47
CA THR A 452 -0.51 -32.26 26.52
C THR A 452 -0.58 -33.24 25.35
N ASP A 453 -0.26 -32.78 24.14
CA ASP A 453 -0.39 -33.60 22.93
C ASP A 453 0.74 -34.62 22.77
N THR A 454 1.95 -34.31 23.24
CA THR A 454 3.15 -35.13 23.01
C THR A 454 3.66 -35.86 24.24
N GLY A 455 3.31 -35.40 25.45
CA GLY A 455 3.87 -35.89 26.71
C GLY A 455 5.33 -35.52 26.96
N LYS A 456 5.95 -34.69 26.10
CA LYS A 456 7.35 -34.23 26.22
C LYS A 456 7.47 -32.92 26.99
N GLU A 457 8.66 -32.63 27.51
CA GLU A 457 8.94 -31.35 28.16
C GLU A 457 9.06 -30.20 27.15
N LEU A 458 8.74 -28.97 27.56
CA LEU A 458 8.86 -27.77 26.71
C LEU A 458 10.29 -27.56 26.17
N SER A 459 11.30 -27.97 26.94
CA SER A 459 12.72 -27.92 26.56
C SER A 459 13.06 -28.78 25.35
N GLU A 460 12.20 -29.74 24.99
CA GLU A 460 12.35 -30.64 23.84
C GLU A 460 11.62 -30.14 22.58
N MET A 461 10.90 -29.00 22.68
CA MET A 461 10.15 -28.45 21.56
C MET A 461 11.10 -27.90 20.49
N THR A 462 11.01 -28.45 19.28
CA THR A 462 11.69 -27.89 18.11
C THR A 462 10.85 -26.80 17.44
N ASP A 463 11.46 -25.96 16.61
CA ASP A 463 10.72 -24.97 15.81
C ASP A 463 9.68 -25.61 14.89
N ALA A 464 9.98 -26.80 14.37
CA ALA A 464 9.05 -27.58 13.58
C ALA A 464 7.83 -28.00 14.41
N ASP A 465 8.05 -28.45 15.65
CA ASP A 465 6.97 -28.78 16.58
C ASP A 465 6.13 -27.53 16.93
N ALA A 466 6.79 -26.41 17.23
CA ALA A 466 6.13 -25.15 17.54
C ALA A 466 5.26 -24.67 16.36
N THR A 467 5.79 -24.76 15.14
CA THR A 467 5.09 -24.42 13.90
C THR A 467 3.84 -25.29 13.71
N ASP A 468 3.99 -26.60 13.88
CA ASP A 468 2.90 -27.56 13.70
C ASP A 468 1.81 -27.35 14.74
N LYS A 469 2.18 -27.14 16.01
CA LYS A 469 1.21 -26.89 17.09
C LYS A 469 0.51 -25.55 16.97
N LEU A 470 1.21 -24.49 16.55
CA LEU A 470 0.55 -23.22 16.24
C LEU A 470 -0.45 -23.38 15.08
N PHE A 471 -0.09 -24.13 14.03
CA PHE A 471 -0.99 -24.38 12.91
C PHE A 471 -2.24 -25.16 13.33
N GLU A 472 -2.09 -26.21 14.15
CA GLU A 472 -3.21 -26.96 14.71
C GLU A 472 -4.16 -26.06 15.51
N MET A 473 -3.64 -25.23 16.42
CA MET A 473 -4.45 -24.30 17.20
C MET A 473 -5.21 -23.28 16.33
N ILE A 474 -4.60 -22.84 15.22
CA ILE A 474 -5.25 -21.95 14.26
C ILE A 474 -6.40 -22.66 13.53
N LEU A 475 -6.20 -23.93 13.13
CA LEU A 475 -7.25 -24.73 12.49
C LEU A 475 -8.41 -25.04 13.45
N GLU A 476 -8.11 -25.33 14.72
CA GLU A 476 -9.11 -25.52 15.78
C GLU A 476 -9.98 -24.25 15.94
N ASN A 477 -9.35 -23.07 16.05
CA ASN A 477 -10.08 -21.79 16.14
C ASN A 477 -10.93 -21.49 14.90
N ALA A 478 -10.50 -21.95 13.73
CA ALA A 478 -11.24 -21.80 12.48
C ALA A 478 -12.35 -22.85 12.29
N GLY A 479 -12.53 -23.78 13.25
CA GLY A 479 -13.48 -24.89 13.13
C GLY A 479 -13.14 -25.86 12.00
N LYS A 480 -11.87 -25.90 11.57
CA LYS A 480 -11.35 -26.74 10.48
C LYS A 480 -10.70 -28.04 10.99
N MET A 481 -10.92 -28.36 12.26
CA MET A 481 -10.51 -29.59 12.92
C MET A 481 -11.75 -30.31 13.48
N LYS A 482 -11.80 -31.64 13.34
CA LYS A 482 -12.79 -32.52 13.97
C LYS A 482 -12.08 -33.77 14.46
N ASP A 483 -12.22 -34.10 15.75
CA ASP A 483 -11.59 -35.26 16.38
C ASP A 483 -10.06 -35.34 16.17
N GLY A 484 -9.38 -34.18 16.15
CA GLY A 484 -7.95 -34.08 15.89
C GLY A 484 -7.53 -34.23 14.42
N ILE A 485 -8.49 -34.38 13.50
CA ILE A 485 -8.26 -34.51 12.06
C ILE A 485 -8.72 -33.24 11.37
N ILE A 486 -7.98 -32.79 10.35
CA ILE A 486 -8.36 -31.66 9.51
C ILE A 486 -9.69 -31.99 8.82
N SER A 487 -10.75 -31.28 9.19
CA SER A 487 -12.13 -31.49 8.71
C SER A 487 -12.44 -30.73 7.42
N ALA A 488 -11.51 -29.89 6.97
CA ALA A 488 -11.65 -29.04 5.80
C ALA A 488 -10.82 -29.55 4.63
N ASP A 489 -11.36 -29.38 3.42
CA ASP A 489 -10.66 -29.68 2.17
C ASP A 489 -9.59 -28.61 1.89
N ILE A 490 -8.48 -28.70 2.62
CA ILE A 490 -7.29 -27.89 2.45
C ILE A 490 -6.26 -28.77 1.74
N SER A 491 -5.83 -28.37 0.53
CA SER A 491 -4.78 -29.07 -0.21
C SER A 491 -3.49 -29.16 0.60
N GLU A 492 -2.71 -30.24 0.44
CA GLU A 492 -1.39 -30.37 1.08
C GLU A 492 -0.45 -29.20 0.77
N GLU A 493 -0.46 -28.70 -0.47
CA GLU A 493 0.30 -27.51 -0.86
C GLU A 493 -0.04 -26.29 0.02
N ALA A 494 -1.33 -26.00 0.19
CA ALA A 494 -1.76 -24.91 1.07
C ALA A 494 -1.36 -25.12 2.54
N LYS A 495 -1.40 -26.36 3.05
CA LYS A 495 -0.94 -26.68 4.42
C LYS A 495 0.54 -26.37 4.57
N THR A 496 1.37 -26.84 3.64
CA THR A 496 2.82 -26.57 3.62
C THR A 496 3.09 -25.06 3.58
N ASN A 497 2.34 -24.31 2.78
CA ASN A 497 2.52 -22.86 2.66
C ASN A 497 2.12 -22.10 3.93
N TYR A 498 1.03 -22.50 4.59
CA TYR A 498 0.64 -21.92 5.87
C TYR A 498 1.65 -22.25 6.97
N LYS A 499 2.13 -23.50 7.04
CA LYS A 499 3.18 -23.90 7.98
C LYS A 499 4.47 -23.12 7.75
N SER A 500 4.92 -22.96 6.50
CA SER A 500 6.09 -22.14 6.17
C SER A 500 5.94 -20.70 6.63
N ALA A 501 4.76 -20.10 6.43
CA ALA A 501 4.48 -18.75 6.92
C ALA A 501 4.49 -18.68 8.46
N ILE A 502 3.90 -19.66 9.15
CA ILE A 502 3.93 -19.75 10.62
C ILE A 502 5.35 -19.97 11.14
N GLY A 503 6.20 -20.71 10.42
CA GLY A 503 7.61 -20.88 10.76
C GLY A 503 8.37 -19.54 10.83
N VAL A 504 8.00 -18.55 10.00
CA VAL A 504 8.54 -17.18 10.13
C VAL A 504 8.14 -16.52 11.45
N ILE A 505 6.93 -16.79 11.95
CA ILE A 505 6.51 -16.31 13.28
C ILE A 505 7.39 -16.92 14.36
N VAL A 506 7.57 -18.25 14.32
CA VAL A 506 8.39 -18.99 15.30
C VAL A 506 9.83 -18.47 15.30
N ARG A 507 10.48 -18.39 14.13
CA ARG A 507 11.84 -17.85 13.99
C ARG A 507 11.99 -16.46 14.60
N ARG A 508 11.02 -15.57 14.35
CA ARG A 508 11.07 -14.18 14.85
C ARG A 508 10.80 -14.04 16.34
N MET A 509 10.35 -15.11 17.01
CA MET A 509 10.28 -15.14 18.47
C MET A 509 11.63 -15.42 19.11
N GLU A 510 12.60 -15.95 18.35
CA GLU A 510 13.94 -16.20 18.87
C GLU A 510 14.71 -14.89 19.09
N PRO A 511 15.45 -14.75 20.20
CA PRO A 511 16.30 -13.59 20.43
C PRO A 511 17.37 -13.46 19.34
N GLY A 512 17.31 -12.37 18.56
CA GLY A 512 18.33 -12.03 17.56
C GLY A 512 17.92 -12.16 16.10
N GLU A 513 16.75 -12.73 15.78
CA GLU A 513 16.27 -12.91 14.39
C GLU A 513 14.95 -12.19 14.02
N PRO A 514 14.75 -10.90 14.36
CA PRO A 514 13.47 -10.22 14.06
C PRO A 514 13.26 -9.89 12.57
N GLY A 515 14.31 -10.01 11.75
CA GLY A 515 14.38 -9.48 10.38
C GLY A 515 13.90 -10.44 9.29
N LEU A 516 14.29 -10.10 8.05
CA LEU A 516 14.19 -10.97 6.88
C LEU A 516 15.24 -12.08 6.95
N SER A 517 14.91 -13.26 6.42
CA SER A 517 15.91 -14.29 6.11
C SER A 517 16.94 -13.78 5.10
N PRO A 518 18.14 -14.40 5.06
CA PRO A 518 19.11 -14.15 4.00
C PRO A 518 18.50 -14.27 2.60
N GLU A 519 17.64 -15.27 2.37
CA GLU A 519 16.97 -15.53 1.09
C GLU A 519 15.99 -14.39 0.75
N ALA A 520 15.16 -13.97 1.70
CA ALA A 520 14.23 -12.86 1.51
C ALA A 520 14.95 -11.53 1.27
N LYS A 521 16.06 -11.28 1.99
CA LYS A 521 16.91 -10.10 1.80
C LYS A 521 17.57 -10.12 0.42
N GLN A 522 18.11 -11.26 -0.01
CA GLN A 522 18.73 -11.40 -1.32
C GLN A 522 17.72 -11.19 -2.46
N TYR A 523 16.53 -11.76 -2.33
CA TYR A 523 15.44 -11.52 -3.29
C TYR A 523 15.09 -10.04 -3.42
N PHE A 524 14.86 -9.35 -2.29
CA PHE A 524 14.53 -7.94 -2.29
C PHE A 524 15.67 -7.11 -2.90
N THR A 525 16.91 -7.37 -2.50
CA THR A 525 18.11 -6.70 -3.01
C THR A 525 18.25 -6.88 -4.53
N ASN A 526 18.09 -8.11 -5.05
CA ASN A 526 18.15 -8.37 -6.49
C ASN A 526 17.04 -7.64 -7.27
N THR A 527 15.85 -7.54 -6.68
CA THR A 527 14.74 -6.75 -7.24
C THR A 527 15.13 -5.28 -7.36
N MET A 528 15.78 -4.72 -6.32
CA MET A 528 16.21 -3.33 -6.27
C MET A 528 17.41 -3.03 -7.18
N LYS A 529 18.33 -3.98 -7.40
CA LYS A 529 19.45 -3.82 -8.36
C LYS A 529 18.93 -3.47 -9.76
N GLN A 530 17.92 -4.19 -10.22
CA GLN A 530 17.29 -3.94 -11.53
C GLN A 530 16.55 -2.61 -11.58
N GLU A 531 16.00 -2.17 -10.45
CA GLU A 531 15.32 -0.89 -10.34
C GLU A 531 16.30 0.28 -10.41
N LEU A 532 17.42 0.18 -9.69
CA LEU A 532 18.43 1.22 -9.60
C LEU A 532 19.38 1.29 -10.80
N ALA A 533 19.47 0.21 -11.59
CA ALA A 533 20.30 0.12 -12.79
C ALA A 533 20.06 1.28 -13.75
N ARG A 534 21.14 1.71 -14.43
CA ARG A 534 21.12 2.85 -15.34
C ARG A 534 20.09 2.64 -16.46
N HIS A 535 19.32 3.68 -16.75
CA HIS A 535 18.22 3.61 -17.70
C HIS A 535 18.65 3.44 -19.16
N ASP A 536 19.90 3.77 -19.48
CA ASP A 536 20.54 3.69 -20.80
C ASP A 536 21.36 2.40 -21.00
N SER A 537 21.39 1.51 -20.00
CA SER A 537 22.21 0.28 -20.06
C SER A 537 21.72 -0.74 -21.08
N LYS A 538 20.43 -0.74 -21.43
CA LYS A 538 19.76 -1.65 -22.38
C LYS A 538 18.55 -0.96 -22.99
N ASP A 539 18.00 -1.50 -24.07
CA ASP A 539 16.74 -1.04 -24.62
C ASP A 539 15.56 -1.26 -23.64
N PRO A 540 14.47 -0.48 -23.73
CA PRO A 540 13.37 -0.54 -22.77
C PRO A 540 12.66 -1.90 -22.68
N VAL A 541 12.60 -2.66 -23.77
CA VAL A 541 11.91 -3.96 -23.83
C VAL A 541 12.75 -5.02 -23.15
N THR A 542 14.03 -5.14 -23.50
CA THR A 542 14.97 -6.04 -22.82
C THR A 542 15.05 -5.73 -21.33
N ARG A 543 15.08 -4.45 -20.96
CA ARG A 543 15.06 -4.06 -19.54
C ARG A 543 13.77 -4.49 -18.83
N HIS A 544 12.61 -4.40 -19.49
CA HIS A 544 11.35 -4.89 -18.94
C HIS A 544 11.39 -6.41 -18.70
N TYR A 545 11.89 -7.18 -19.67
CA TYR A 545 12.03 -8.63 -19.55
C TYR A 545 13.08 -9.03 -18.52
N ASP A 546 14.21 -8.33 -18.42
CA ASP A 546 15.23 -8.56 -17.39
C ASP A 546 14.70 -8.26 -15.99
N LYS A 547 13.91 -7.19 -15.84
CA LYS A 547 13.18 -6.91 -14.60
C LYS A 547 12.24 -8.06 -14.29
N LEU A 548 11.35 -8.44 -15.22
CA LEU A 548 10.43 -9.57 -15.02
C LEU A 548 11.15 -10.87 -14.69
N ARG A 549 12.24 -11.20 -15.39
CA ARG A 549 13.02 -12.43 -15.18
C ARG A 549 13.72 -12.41 -13.84
N SER A 550 14.42 -11.33 -13.50
CA SER A 550 15.11 -11.18 -12.21
C SER A 550 14.13 -11.19 -11.05
N HIS A 551 12.97 -10.55 -11.24
CA HIS A 551 11.87 -10.50 -10.28
C HIS A 551 11.07 -11.80 -10.20
N ASN A 552 11.30 -12.78 -11.08
CA ASN A 552 10.68 -14.11 -11.05
C ASN A 552 11.71 -15.25 -11.00
N HIS A 553 12.99 -14.93 -10.80
CA HIS A 553 14.08 -15.90 -10.86
C HIS A 553 13.92 -16.93 -9.74
N GLU A 554 13.97 -18.22 -10.09
CA GLU A 554 13.76 -19.37 -9.17
C GLU A 554 12.35 -19.47 -8.57
N MET A 555 11.37 -18.74 -9.12
CA MET A 555 10.00 -18.72 -8.61
C MET A 555 9.05 -19.32 -9.67
N ARG A 556 8.10 -20.17 -9.26
CA ARG A 556 7.09 -20.66 -10.21
C ARG A 556 6.19 -19.48 -10.59
N PRO A 557 6.03 -19.16 -11.89
CA PRO A 557 5.17 -18.06 -12.32
C PRO A 557 3.75 -18.21 -11.78
N TYR A 558 3.16 -17.10 -11.32
CA TYR A 558 1.74 -17.06 -10.95
C TYR A 558 0.88 -17.41 -12.17
N LYS A 559 0.21 -18.57 -12.13
CA LYS A 559 -0.78 -18.94 -13.16
C LYS A 559 -2.01 -18.05 -12.99
N LEU A 560 -2.14 -17.05 -13.87
CA LEU A 560 -3.33 -16.22 -13.97
C LEU A 560 -4.54 -17.11 -14.29
N GLY A 561 -5.65 -16.93 -13.58
CA GLY A 561 -6.91 -17.59 -13.96
C GLY A 561 -7.38 -17.12 -15.33
N LYS A 562 -8.07 -17.97 -16.10
CA LYS A 562 -8.55 -17.66 -17.48
C LYS A 562 -9.23 -16.28 -17.59
N ASN A 563 -10.08 -15.91 -16.63
CA ASN A 563 -10.76 -14.60 -16.63
C ASN A 563 -9.79 -13.42 -16.44
N GLN A 564 -8.69 -13.60 -15.68
CA GLN A 564 -7.65 -12.59 -15.52
C GLN A 564 -6.76 -12.47 -16.77
N ILE A 565 -6.58 -13.56 -17.52
CA ILE A 565 -5.89 -13.56 -18.82
C ILE A 565 -6.72 -12.79 -19.85
N GLU A 566 -8.03 -13.06 -19.93
CA GLU A 566 -8.93 -12.38 -20.88
C GLU A 566 -9.05 -10.88 -20.60
N HIS A 567 -9.19 -10.44 -19.34
CA HIS A 567 -9.21 -9.02 -19.01
C HIS A 567 -7.87 -8.30 -19.28
N ARG A 568 -6.74 -9.03 -19.30
CA ARG A 568 -5.42 -8.47 -19.62
C ARG A 568 -5.10 -8.48 -21.12
N LYS A 569 -5.72 -9.39 -21.89
CA LYS A 569 -5.64 -9.40 -23.36
C LYS A 569 -6.22 -8.14 -24.00
N VAL A 570 -7.19 -7.49 -23.36
CA VAL A 570 -7.96 -6.40 -24.03
C VAL A 570 -7.24 -5.04 -24.06
N ASN A 571 -6.04 -4.88 -23.48
CA ASN A 571 -5.30 -3.60 -23.59
C ASN A 571 -3.76 -3.67 -23.52
N ASN A 572 -3.16 -4.85 -23.30
CA ASN A 572 -1.70 -4.99 -23.36
C ASN A 572 -1.17 -4.96 -24.79
N ASP A 573 -2.02 -5.23 -25.79
CA ASP A 573 -1.63 -5.24 -27.19
C ASP A 573 -1.20 -3.85 -27.67
N ASN A 574 -1.83 -2.74 -27.22
CA ASN A 574 -1.44 -1.42 -27.73
C ASN A 574 -0.05 -0.91 -27.30
N TYR A 575 0.54 -1.40 -26.21
CA TYR A 575 1.89 -0.98 -25.81
C TYR A 575 2.97 -1.89 -26.40
N LEU A 576 2.73 -3.20 -26.39
CA LEU A 576 3.67 -4.17 -26.97
C LEU A 576 3.59 -4.19 -28.50
N GLU A 577 2.41 -4.08 -29.13
CA GLU A 577 2.31 -3.91 -30.59
C GLU A 577 2.89 -2.60 -31.07
N MET A 578 2.82 -1.52 -30.27
CA MET A 578 3.44 -0.24 -30.63
C MET A 578 4.97 -0.33 -30.57
N LEU A 579 5.52 -1.10 -29.62
CA LEU A 579 6.96 -1.41 -29.55
C LEU A 579 7.39 -2.42 -30.63
N ASP A 580 6.59 -3.45 -30.93
CA ASP A 580 6.83 -4.43 -32.02
C ASP A 580 6.79 -3.76 -33.40
N LYS A 581 5.97 -2.70 -33.57
CA LYS A 581 5.87 -1.92 -34.83
C LYS A 581 7.01 -0.93 -35.01
N GLU A 582 7.56 -0.38 -33.92
CA GLU A 582 8.66 0.60 -33.99
C GLU A 582 10.05 -0.05 -33.93
N TRP A 583 10.18 -1.25 -33.34
CA TRP A 583 11.44 -2.00 -33.22
C TRP A 583 11.18 -3.53 -33.27
N PRO A 584 11.12 -4.14 -34.47
CA PRO A 584 10.89 -5.58 -34.57
C PRO A 584 12.13 -6.35 -34.08
N ILE A 585 12.01 -7.04 -32.95
CA ILE A 585 12.99 -8.05 -32.52
C ILE A 585 12.49 -9.41 -33.02
N PRO A 586 13.33 -10.25 -33.65
CA PRO A 586 12.93 -11.56 -34.16
C PRO A 586 12.37 -12.45 -33.04
N ARG A 587 11.19 -13.04 -33.29
CA ARG A 587 10.43 -13.87 -32.33
C ARG A 587 11.06 -15.24 -32.03
N ASP A 588 12.20 -15.55 -32.63
CA ASP A 588 12.72 -16.92 -32.70
C ASP A 588 13.53 -17.34 -31.45
N GLU A 589 13.64 -16.50 -30.41
CA GLU A 589 14.40 -16.81 -29.17
C GLU A 589 13.55 -16.93 -27.90
N LEU A 590 12.21 -16.88 -27.99
CA LEU A 590 11.31 -16.90 -26.81
C LEU A 590 10.59 -18.23 -26.54
N ASP A 591 10.74 -19.24 -27.40
CA ASP A 591 9.92 -20.47 -27.31
C ASP A 591 10.59 -21.68 -26.64
N ASP A 592 11.86 -21.61 -26.23
CA ASP A 592 12.51 -22.75 -25.57
C ASP A 592 12.58 -22.56 -24.04
N ASN A 593 11.52 -23.04 -23.37
CA ASN A 593 11.33 -23.35 -21.93
C ASN A 593 10.23 -22.56 -21.19
N ALA A 594 8.98 -22.74 -21.62
CA ALA A 594 7.78 -22.46 -20.83
C ALA A 594 7.23 -23.71 -20.12
#